data_AF-A0A8J3Q4B9-F1
#
_entry.id   AF-A0A8J3Q4B9-F1
#
_cell.length_a   1.000
_cell.length_b   1.000
_cell.length_c   1.000
_cell.angle_alpha   90.00
_cell.angle_beta   90.00
_cell.angle_gamma   90.00
#
_symmetry.space_group_name_H-M   'P 1'
#
loop_
_entity.id
_entity.type
_entity.pdbx_description
1 polymer ?
#
loop_
_entity_poly.entity_id
_entity_poly.type
_entity_poly.pdbx_seq_one_letter_code
_entity_poly.pdbx_strand_id
1 'polypeptide(L)'
;MTWDFSTEPEFEEKLEWMRGFVRDEIMPLETLDLDPTAFDRAIAPLKEEVKARGLWAAHLPPELGGSGFGQVKLGLMHEIIGQCSLAPPVFGNQAPDSGNAELLALAADAHQRKRWLEPLLDGRLRSGFSMTEPGAGADPTLLTTTAVRAGGDYVINGHKWFTTNGSVADFLIVMAVTDPDAPPRRRATMFVVPADTPGVDIVRDVPNMADPQASGHHGGHAEIIYHDVRVPVDHRLGEEGDGFVLAQKRLGPGRIHHAMRWLGQSKRAFDMMCERAVSRYAHGSVLADKQLVQDWIAMSAAEMTAARLMTLQAAWKMDRGGTAAALTDISMIKYYGASVLYNVIDRAIQVHGSLGYTTDLPLEYMYRDARAARILDGPDEVHKVTVARRILKGYQPREVPSEHVPTRRAAALERFAWLLDAATANS
;
A
#
# COMPACT_ATOMS: atom_id res chain seq x y z
N MET A 1 -2.45 21.69 -22.15
CA MET A 1 -1.67 20.58 -21.60
C MET A 1 -1.80 19.41 -22.58
N THR A 2 -0.71 19.01 -23.20
CA THR A 2 -0.61 17.74 -23.92
C THR A 2 -0.33 16.63 -22.91
N TRP A 3 -0.98 15.48 -23.07
CA TRP A 3 -0.68 14.30 -22.29
C TRP A 3 0.61 13.67 -22.82
N ASP A 4 1.51 13.31 -21.92
CA ASP A 4 2.76 12.61 -22.22
C ASP A 4 2.94 11.49 -21.18
N PHE A 5 3.33 10.32 -21.66
CA PHE A 5 3.55 9.12 -20.85
C PHE A 5 5.04 8.79 -20.70
N SER A 6 5.93 9.68 -21.17
CA SER A 6 7.37 9.54 -21.01
C SER A 6 7.80 9.84 -19.56
N THR A 7 8.84 9.13 -19.11
CA THR A 7 9.60 9.50 -17.91
C THR A 7 10.65 10.54 -18.30
N GLU A 8 10.93 11.50 -17.42
CA GLU A 8 12.07 12.41 -17.58
C GLU A 8 13.37 11.59 -17.80
N PRO A 9 14.17 11.86 -18.86
CA PRO A 9 15.32 11.03 -19.21
C PRO A 9 16.31 10.79 -18.06
N GLU A 10 16.64 11.84 -17.29
CA GLU A 10 17.55 11.74 -16.14
C GLU A 10 17.00 10.84 -15.02
N PHE A 11 15.68 10.79 -14.85
CA PHE A 11 15.05 9.90 -13.88
C PHE A 11 14.91 8.47 -14.42
N GLU A 12 14.69 8.31 -15.72
CA GLU A 12 14.68 6.99 -16.36
C GLU A 12 16.04 6.29 -16.23
N GLU A 13 17.16 7.01 -16.29
CA GLU A 13 18.49 6.44 -16.01
C GLU A 13 18.59 5.84 -14.60
N LYS A 14 17.99 6.50 -13.59
CA LYS A 14 17.91 5.98 -12.23
C LYS A 14 17.03 4.72 -12.17
N LEU A 15 15.88 4.75 -12.84
CA LEU A 15 14.97 3.60 -12.89
C LEU A 15 15.61 2.40 -13.60
N GLU A 16 16.34 2.60 -14.69
CA GLU A 16 17.03 1.53 -15.39
C GLU A 16 18.12 0.90 -14.52
N TRP A 17 18.90 1.71 -13.82
CA TRP A 17 19.84 1.19 -12.83
C TRP A 17 19.12 0.38 -11.74
N MET A 18 17.99 0.87 -11.22
CA MET A 18 17.20 0.14 -10.22
C MET A 18 16.70 -1.21 -10.75
N ARG A 19 16.26 -1.29 -12.02
CA ARG A 19 15.80 -2.55 -12.63
C ARG A 19 16.93 -3.58 -12.68
N GLY A 20 18.11 -3.17 -13.12
CA GLY A 20 19.30 -4.02 -13.12
C GLY A 20 19.69 -4.44 -11.70
N PHE A 21 19.81 -3.48 -10.78
CA PHE A 21 20.21 -3.72 -9.41
C PHE A 21 19.27 -4.66 -8.65
N VAL A 22 17.95 -4.46 -8.75
CA VAL A 22 16.97 -5.36 -8.11
C VAL A 22 17.06 -6.77 -8.70
N ARG A 23 17.17 -6.89 -10.01
CA ARG A 23 17.26 -8.21 -10.70
C ARG A 23 18.55 -8.96 -10.38
N ASP A 24 19.68 -8.27 -10.42
CA ASP A 24 21.00 -8.91 -10.44
C ASP A 24 21.61 -9.05 -9.04
N GLU A 25 21.30 -8.13 -8.12
CA GLU A 25 21.91 -8.11 -6.77
C GLU A 25 20.93 -8.54 -5.67
N ILE A 26 19.63 -8.21 -5.79
CA ILE A 26 18.65 -8.43 -4.71
C ILE A 26 17.85 -9.72 -4.91
N MET A 27 17.26 -9.94 -6.09
CA MET A 27 16.45 -11.15 -6.35
C MET A 27 17.19 -12.48 -6.09
N PRO A 28 18.50 -12.63 -6.34
CA PRO A 28 19.19 -13.87 -6.01
C PRO A 28 19.13 -14.24 -4.53
N LEU A 29 19.00 -13.25 -3.63
CA LEU A 29 18.88 -13.48 -2.20
C LEU A 29 17.60 -14.25 -1.82
N GLU A 30 16.54 -14.19 -2.65
CA GLU A 30 15.31 -14.96 -2.42
C GLU A 30 15.53 -16.48 -2.49
N THR A 31 16.63 -16.93 -3.11
CA THR A 31 16.97 -18.36 -3.23
C THR A 31 17.76 -18.88 -2.03
N LEU A 32 18.09 -18.02 -1.09
CA LEU A 32 18.90 -18.32 0.08
C LEU A 32 18.03 -18.35 1.34
N ASP A 33 18.24 -19.37 2.17
CA ASP A 33 17.65 -19.44 3.51
C ASP A 33 18.55 -18.67 4.48
N LEU A 34 18.38 -17.35 4.53
CA LEU A 34 19.17 -16.46 5.40
C LEU A 34 18.40 -16.19 6.70
N ASP A 35 19.06 -16.42 7.83
CA ASP A 35 18.58 -15.87 9.09
C ASP A 35 18.60 -14.32 9.07
N PRO A 36 17.86 -13.63 9.96
CA PRO A 36 17.78 -12.18 9.95
C PRO A 36 19.15 -11.47 10.05
N THR A 37 20.09 -12.02 10.82
CA THR A 37 21.43 -11.42 10.97
C THR A 37 22.24 -11.57 9.69
N ALA A 38 22.18 -12.73 9.05
CA ALA A 38 22.82 -12.98 7.77
C ALA A 38 22.20 -12.11 6.67
N PHE A 39 20.88 -11.96 6.65
CA PHE A 39 20.17 -11.08 5.73
C PHE A 39 20.59 -9.61 5.91
N ASP A 40 20.60 -9.09 7.14
CA ASP A 40 21.03 -7.72 7.43
C ASP A 40 22.47 -7.46 6.98
N ARG A 41 23.39 -8.42 7.17
CA ARG A 41 24.76 -8.33 6.65
C ARG A 41 24.82 -8.35 5.13
N ALA A 42 24.01 -9.18 4.48
CA ALA A 42 23.98 -9.31 3.02
C ALA A 42 23.47 -8.02 2.35
N ILE A 43 22.45 -7.38 2.92
CA ILE A 43 21.87 -6.16 2.34
C ILE A 43 22.59 -4.87 2.74
N ALA A 44 23.42 -4.88 3.79
CA ALA A 44 24.16 -3.69 4.23
C ALA A 44 24.98 -3.00 3.11
N PRO A 45 25.83 -3.69 2.34
CA PRO A 45 26.55 -3.05 1.23
C PRO A 45 25.60 -2.55 0.12
N LEU A 46 24.50 -3.26 -0.14
CA LEU A 46 23.49 -2.87 -1.13
C LEU A 46 22.80 -1.55 -0.75
N LYS A 47 22.51 -1.36 0.55
CA LYS A 47 21.95 -0.11 1.08
C LYS A 47 22.90 1.07 0.85
N GLU A 48 24.20 0.86 1.04
CA GLU A 48 25.20 1.93 0.84
C GLU A 48 25.30 2.35 -0.64
N GLU A 49 25.19 1.41 -1.59
CA GLU A 49 25.12 1.76 -3.02
C GLU A 49 23.86 2.57 -3.35
N VAL A 50 22.70 2.17 -2.81
CA VAL A 50 21.44 2.90 -2.98
C VAL A 50 21.51 4.30 -2.39
N LYS A 51 22.12 4.46 -1.20
CA LYS A 51 22.37 5.77 -0.57
C LYS A 51 23.29 6.64 -1.43
N ALA A 52 24.39 6.09 -1.93
CA ALA A 52 25.34 6.82 -2.77
C ALA A 52 24.70 7.39 -4.06
N ARG A 53 23.59 6.78 -4.51
CA ARG A 53 22.83 7.23 -5.70
C ARG A 53 21.66 8.17 -5.38
N GLY A 54 21.44 8.49 -4.10
CA GLY A 54 20.30 9.30 -3.67
C GLY A 54 18.96 8.63 -3.94
N LEU A 55 18.86 7.32 -3.70
CA LEU A 55 17.64 6.54 -3.90
C LEU A 55 17.09 5.97 -2.57
N TRP A 56 17.80 6.19 -1.47
CA TRP A 56 17.39 5.81 -0.12
C TRP A 56 16.25 6.70 0.40
N ALA A 57 15.23 6.07 1.01
CA ALA A 57 14.12 6.73 1.69
C ALA A 57 13.49 7.88 0.87
N ALA A 58 13.39 7.70 -0.46
CA ALA A 58 12.98 8.75 -1.40
C ALA A 58 11.55 9.28 -1.20
N HIS A 59 10.75 8.62 -0.35
CA HIS A 59 9.44 9.06 0.10
C HIS A 59 9.47 10.27 1.03
N LEU A 60 10.62 10.56 1.66
CA LEU A 60 10.80 11.70 2.55
C LEU A 60 11.44 12.89 1.85
N PRO A 61 11.15 14.11 2.29
CA PRO A 61 11.75 15.31 1.75
C PRO A 61 13.24 15.47 2.14
N PRO A 62 14.02 16.31 1.43
CA PRO A 62 15.44 16.55 1.69
C PRO A 62 15.80 16.93 3.12
N GLU A 63 14.98 17.74 3.78
CA GLU A 63 15.18 18.14 5.18
C GLU A 63 15.08 16.97 6.18
N LEU A 64 14.53 15.84 5.75
CA LEU A 64 14.44 14.60 6.52
C LEU A 64 15.36 13.50 5.95
N GLY A 65 16.32 13.84 5.07
CA GLY A 65 17.32 12.89 4.57
C GLY A 65 16.87 12.00 3.41
N GLY A 66 15.67 12.19 2.87
CA GLY A 66 15.22 11.57 1.62
C GLY A 66 15.37 12.49 0.40
N SER A 67 15.18 11.99 -0.82
CA SER A 67 15.27 12.84 -2.03
C SER A 67 13.98 13.58 -2.40
N GLY A 68 12.84 13.25 -1.78
CA GLY A 68 11.58 13.98 -1.94
C GLY A 68 11.05 14.03 -3.37
N PHE A 69 11.14 12.93 -4.13
CA PHE A 69 10.84 12.96 -5.57
C PHE A 69 9.36 13.19 -5.94
N GLY A 70 8.46 13.26 -4.96
CA GLY A 70 7.01 13.26 -5.19
C GLY A 70 6.48 11.86 -5.50
N GLN A 71 5.17 11.71 -5.44
CA GLN A 71 4.44 10.44 -5.52
C GLN A 71 4.55 9.78 -6.89
N VAL A 72 4.63 10.53 -8.01
CA VAL A 72 4.75 9.91 -9.34
C VAL A 72 6.08 9.19 -9.49
N LYS A 73 7.20 9.88 -9.24
CA LYS A 73 8.54 9.32 -9.34
C LYS A 73 8.75 8.18 -8.34
N LEU A 74 8.28 8.38 -7.10
CA LEU A 74 8.29 7.35 -6.08
C LEU A 74 7.43 6.13 -6.48
N GLY A 75 6.28 6.36 -7.11
CA GLY A 75 5.45 5.29 -7.66
C GLY A 75 6.21 4.42 -8.67
N LEU A 76 6.95 5.04 -9.60
CA LEU A 76 7.80 4.33 -10.56
C LEU A 76 8.91 3.52 -9.87
N MET A 77 9.54 4.07 -8.83
CA MET A 77 10.51 3.33 -8.01
C MET A 77 9.86 2.12 -7.33
N HIS A 78 8.66 2.31 -6.76
CA HIS A 78 7.88 1.26 -6.10
C HIS A 78 7.43 0.14 -7.05
N GLU A 79 7.22 0.44 -8.33
CA GLU A 79 7.00 -0.57 -9.38
C GLU A 79 8.17 -1.54 -9.50
N ILE A 80 9.40 -1.03 -9.41
CA ILE A 80 10.62 -1.82 -9.58
C ILE A 80 10.90 -2.64 -8.33
N ILE A 81 10.94 -1.98 -7.15
CA ILE A 81 11.19 -2.69 -5.88
C ILE A 81 10.04 -3.62 -5.49
N GLY A 82 8.87 -3.51 -6.14
CA GLY A 82 7.75 -4.45 -5.98
C GLY A 82 7.99 -5.83 -6.57
N GLN A 83 8.98 -5.98 -7.46
CA GLN A 83 9.27 -7.28 -8.09
C GLN A 83 9.93 -8.28 -7.12
N CYS A 84 10.46 -7.80 -6.00
CA CYS A 84 11.16 -8.60 -4.98
C CYS A 84 10.81 -8.09 -3.58
N SER A 85 10.30 -8.96 -2.71
CA SER A 85 9.90 -8.57 -1.35
C SER A 85 11.08 -8.09 -0.49
N LEU A 86 12.30 -8.48 -0.85
CA LEU A 86 13.55 -8.11 -0.18
C LEU A 86 14.10 -6.75 -0.63
N ALA A 87 13.58 -6.17 -1.72
CA ALA A 87 14.08 -4.89 -2.24
C ALA A 87 13.67 -3.67 -1.38
N PRO A 88 12.43 -3.51 -0.88
CA PRO A 88 12.06 -2.32 -0.11
C PRO A 88 12.96 -2.01 1.09
N PRO A 89 13.42 -3.00 1.91
CA PRO A 89 14.41 -2.76 2.96
C PRO A 89 15.76 -2.22 2.47
N VAL A 90 16.20 -2.60 1.26
CA VAL A 90 17.45 -2.12 0.65
C VAL A 90 17.34 -0.64 0.26
N PHE A 91 16.12 -0.19 -0.08
CA PHE A 91 15.84 1.19 -0.46
C PHE A 91 15.32 2.06 0.69
N GLY A 92 15.18 1.53 1.91
CA GLY A 92 14.60 2.26 3.04
C GLY A 92 13.13 2.59 2.84
N ASN A 93 12.40 1.73 2.10
CA ASN A 93 10.98 1.91 1.75
C ASN A 93 10.12 0.73 2.26
N GLN A 94 10.62 -0.08 3.18
CA GLN A 94 9.90 -1.19 3.77
C GLN A 94 8.73 -0.72 4.64
N ALA A 95 7.63 -1.47 4.62
CA ALA A 95 6.54 -1.28 5.56
C ALA A 95 6.83 -2.10 6.83
N PRO A 96 6.41 -1.64 8.02
CA PRO A 96 5.66 -0.41 8.27
C PRO A 96 6.55 0.84 8.45
N ASP A 97 7.88 0.70 8.41
CA ASP A 97 8.84 1.77 8.73
C ASP A 97 8.66 3.02 7.87
N SER A 98 8.50 2.89 6.55
CA SER A 98 8.28 4.04 5.66
C SER A 98 7.04 4.85 6.03
N GLY A 99 5.90 4.18 6.25
CA GLY A 99 4.67 4.87 6.69
C GLY A 99 4.78 5.44 8.10
N ASN A 100 5.52 4.78 8.99
CA ASN A 100 5.78 5.27 10.34
C ASN A 100 6.73 6.47 10.34
N ALA A 101 7.70 6.51 9.43
CA ALA A 101 8.57 7.65 9.20
C ALA A 101 7.79 8.87 8.70
N GLU A 102 6.88 8.71 7.72
CA GLU A 102 6.00 9.79 7.27
C GLU A 102 5.08 10.31 8.39
N LEU A 103 4.56 9.40 9.22
CA LEU A 103 3.74 9.77 10.37
C LEU A 103 4.53 10.58 11.39
N LEU A 104 5.73 10.13 11.76
CA LEU A 104 6.60 10.83 12.70
C LEU A 104 7.06 12.17 12.13
N ALA A 105 7.42 12.23 10.84
CA ALA A 105 7.75 13.48 10.14
C ALA A 105 6.66 14.54 10.33
N LEU A 106 5.40 14.11 10.20
CA LEU A 106 4.23 14.96 10.33
C LEU A 106 3.88 15.32 11.79
N ALA A 107 3.88 14.35 12.69
CA ALA A 107 3.22 14.45 13.99
C ALA A 107 4.17 14.59 15.19
N ALA A 108 5.44 14.22 15.01
CA ALA A 108 6.41 14.27 16.08
C ALA A 108 6.90 15.70 16.33
N ASP A 109 7.25 16.03 17.57
CA ASP A 109 8.01 17.23 17.89
C ASP A 109 9.52 17.06 17.59
N ALA A 110 10.33 18.08 17.88
CA ALA A 110 11.77 18.03 17.61
C ALA A 110 12.52 16.96 18.44
N HIS A 111 12.10 16.72 19.69
CA HIS A 111 12.72 15.73 20.56
C HIS A 111 12.36 14.31 20.11
N GLN A 112 11.08 14.08 19.80
CA GLN A 112 10.58 12.83 19.25
C GLN A 112 11.21 12.51 17.88
N ARG A 113 11.38 13.51 17.00
CA ARG A 113 12.07 13.31 15.71
C ARG A 113 13.50 12.81 15.90
N LYS A 114 14.27 13.45 16.78
CA LYS A 114 15.65 13.04 17.09
C LYS A 114 15.71 11.64 17.70
N ARG A 115 14.75 11.31 18.57
CA ARG A 115 14.72 10.03 19.29
C ARG A 115 14.25 8.87 18.41
N TRP A 116 13.26 9.08 17.56
CA TRP A 116 12.55 8.00 16.86
C TRP A 116 12.66 8.08 15.34
N LEU A 117 12.52 9.27 14.75
CA LEU A 117 12.54 9.43 13.30
C LEU A 117 13.96 9.24 12.75
N GLU A 118 14.93 10.05 13.17
CA GLU A 118 16.29 10.01 12.60
C GLU A 118 16.90 8.59 12.65
N PRO A 119 16.86 7.84 13.77
CA PRO A 119 17.37 6.48 13.79
C PRO A 119 16.59 5.48 12.93
N LEU A 120 15.28 5.66 12.78
CA LEU A 120 14.46 4.85 11.87
C LEU A 120 14.91 5.10 10.41
N LEU A 121 15.21 6.34 10.05
CA LEU A 121 15.69 6.71 8.72
C LEU A 121 17.10 6.20 8.41
N ASP A 122 17.95 6.13 9.42
CA ASP A 122 19.28 5.53 9.30
C ASP A 122 19.22 4.00 9.16
N GLY A 123 18.04 3.39 9.35
CA GLY A 123 17.85 1.94 9.41
C GLY A 123 18.40 1.31 10.69
N ARG A 124 18.59 2.10 11.75
CA ARG A 124 19.07 1.65 13.06
C ARG A 124 17.95 1.16 13.98
N LEU A 125 16.72 1.62 13.74
CA LEU A 125 15.52 1.14 14.43
C LEU A 125 14.54 0.49 13.45
N ARG A 126 13.70 -0.39 13.98
CA ARG A 126 12.49 -0.94 13.35
C ARG A 126 11.27 -0.51 14.14
N SER A 127 10.17 -0.34 13.43
CA SER A 127 8.92 0.12 14.03
C SER A 127 7.77 -0.85 13.78
N GLY A 128 6.78 -0.85 14.67
CA GLY A 128 5.49 -1.52 14.47
C GLY A 128 4.33 -0.52 14.52
N PHE A 129 3.26 -0.77 13.76
CA PHE A 129 2.04 0.04 13.82
C PHE A 129 0.91 -0.76 14.47
N SER A 130 0.59 -0.45 15.72
CA SER A 130 -0.26 -1.25 16.61
C SER A 130 -1.63 -0.59 16.77
N MET A 131 -2.50 -0.82 15.79
CA MET A 131 -3.86 -0.25 15.74
C MET A 131 -4.92 -1.33 15.87
N THR A 132 -4.88 -2.34 15.01
CA THR A 132 -5.90 -3.39 14.90
C THR A 132 -6.04 -4.19 16.20
N GLU A 133 -7.27 -4.54 16.53
CA GLU A 133 -7.67 -5.37 17.67
C GLU A 133 -8.47 -6.57 17.17
N PRO A 134 -8.58 -7.67 17.94
CA PRO A 134 -9.41 -8.81 17.55
C PRO A 134 -10.86 -8.44 17.21
N GLY A 135 -11.41 -7.42 17.90
CA GLY A 135 -12.76 -6.89 17.67
C GLY A 135 -12.86 -5.69 16.72
N ALA A 136 -11.74 -5.10 16.28
CA ALA A 136 -11.74 -3.85 15.53
C ALA A 136 -10.56 -3.75 14.54
N GLY A 137 -10.87 -3.80 13.25
CA GLY A 137 -9.90 -3.60 12.16
C GLY A 137 -10.40 -2.61 11.12
N ALA A 138 -11.39 -3.04 10.32
CA ALA A 138 -11.97 -2.22 9.26
C ALA A 138 -12.64 -0.93 9.75
N ASP A 139 -13.14 -0.92 10.99
CA ASP A 139 -13.65 0.26 11.68
C ASP A 139 -12.83 0.58 12.94
N PRO A 140 -11.83 1.48 12.84
CA PRO A 140 -11.02 1.90 13.98
C PRO A 140 -11.79 2.72 15.03
N THR A 141 -13.07 3.05 14.82
CA THR A 141 -13.87 3.73 15.86
C THR A 141 -14.38 2.77 16.94
N LEU A 142 -14.21 1.47 16.72
CA LEU A 142 -14.57 0.39 17.66
C LEU A 142 -13.39 -0.08 18.52
N LEU A 143 -12.24 0.60 18.46
CA LEU A 143 -11.09 0.27 19.30
C LEU A 143 -11.46 0.35 20.79
N THR A 144 -10.90 -0.57 21.57
CA THR A 144 -11.16 -0.76 23.00
C THR A 144 -9.91 -0.63 23.86
N THR A 145 -8.71 -0.67 23.26
CA THR A 145 -7.45 -0.35 23.96
C THR A 145 -7.55 1.05 24.53
N THR A 146 -7.30 1.22 25.83
CA THR A 146 -7.39 2.51 26.52
C THR A 146 -6.01 3.08 26.83
N ALA A 147 -5.93 4.40 26.94
CA ALA A 147 -4.78 5.12 27.48
C ALA A 147 -5.29 6.17 28.48
N VAL A 148 -5.10 5.92 29.77
CA VAL A 148 -5.62 6.77 30.86
C VAL A 148 -4.49 7.62 31.44
N ARG A 149 -4.71 8.93 31.54
CA ARG A 149 -3.73 9.85 32.12
C ARG A 149 -3.57 9.60 33.62
N ALA A 150 -2.34 9.38 34.06
CA ALA A 150 -1.98 9.14 35.46
C ALA A 150 -0.77 10.02 35.84
N GLY A 151 -1.04 11.27 36.24
CA GLY A 151 0.00 12.23 36.57
C GLY A 151 0.79 12.69 35.34
N GLY A 152 2.08 12.35 35.28
CA GLY A 152 3.00 12.65 34.17
C GLY A 152 3.00 11.61 33.05
N ASP A 153 2.22 10.53 33.20
CA ASP A 153 2.21 9.36 32.31
C ASP A 153 0.82 9.08 31.75
N TYR A 154 0.77 8.23 30.72
CA TYR A 154 -0.40 7.46 30.33
C TYR A 154 -0.19 5.99 30.72
N VAL A 155 -1.27 5.35 31.17
CA VAL A 155 -1.33 3.90 31.41
C VAL A 155 -2.15 3.28 30.29
N ILE A 156 -1.54 2.41 29.50
CA ILE A 156 -2.13 1.76 28.33
C ILE A 156 -2.52 0.32 28.67
N ASN A 157 -3.77 -0.03 28.36
CA ASN A 157 -4.30 -1.38 28.53
C ASN A 157 -5.08 -1.82 27.30
N GLY A 158 -4.81 -3.02 26.77
CA GLY A 158 -5.58 -3.55 25.65
C GLY A 158 -4.93 -4.73 24.95
N HIS A 159 -5.57 -5.19 23.86
CA HIS A 159 -5.17 -6.36 23.09
C HIS A 159 -5.14 -6.02 21.61
N LYS A 160 -3.93 -5.91 21.06
CA LYS A 160 -3.68 -5.62 19.65
C LYS A 160 -3.38 -6.91 18.89
N TRP A 161 -3.72 -6.89 17.61
CA TRP A 161 -3.65 -8.04 16.73
C TRP A 161 -3.18 -7.59 15.36
N PHE A 162 -2.33 -8.40 14.69
CA PHE A 162 -1.79 -8.11 13.36
C PHE A 162 -0.84 -6.88 13.28
N THR A 163 0.00 -6.67 14.29
CA THR A 163 1.03 -5.62 14.25
C THR A 163 2.25 -6.08 13.46
N THR A 164 2.38 -5.66 12.20
CA THR A 164 3.58 -5.95 11.38
C THR A 164 4.85 -5.48 12.08
N ASN A 165 5.92 -6.28 12.02
CA ASN A 165 7.20 -6.11 12.72
C ASN A 165 7.11 -6.16 14.25
N GLY A 166 5.95 -6.42 14.86
CA GLY A 166 5.77 -6.24 16.30
C GLY A 166 6.75 -7.05 17.18
N SER A 167 7.18 -8.23 16.73
CA SER A 167 8.16 -9.07 17.45
C SER A 167 9.62 -8.68 17.25
N VAL A 168 9.91 -7.76 16.32
CA VAL A 168 11.28 -7.28 16.00
C VAL A 168 11.40 -5.76 16.06
N ALA A 169 10.33 -5.05 16.43
CA ALA A 169 10.29 -3.61 16.50
C ALA A 169 11.01 -3.10 17.74
N ASP A 170 11.78 -2.02 17.61
CA ASP A 170 12.34 -1.30 18.75
C ASP A 170 11.28 -0.40 19.42
N PHE A 171 10.28 0.04 18.65
CA PHE A 171 9.13 0.77 19.17
C PHE A 171 7.85 0.50 18.38
N LEU A 172 6.73 0.69 19.06
CA LEU A 172 5.38 0.50 18.56
C LEU A 172 4.65 1.86 18.54
N ILE A 173 4.03 2.21 17.42
CA ILE A 173 3.06 3.31 17.38
C ILE A 173 1.70 2.73 17.75
N VAL A 174 1.28 2.95 18.99
CA VAL A 174 0.06 2.39 19.58
C VAL A 174 -1.07 3.40 19.47
N MET A 175 -2.19 2.98 18.88
CA MET A 175 -3.42 3.78 18.85
C MET A 175 -4.38 3.29 19.94
N ALA A 176 -4.74 4.19 20.86
CA ALA A 176 -5.56 3.88 22.03
C ALA A 176 -6.61 4.96 22.30
N VAL A 177 -7.75 4.58 22.87
CA VAL A 177 -8.83 5.47 23.28
C VAL A 177 -8.42 6.24 24.53
N THR A 178 -8.36 7.56 24.42
CA THR A 178 -8.08 8.48 25.53
C THR A 178 -9.34 9.18 26.05
N ASP A 179 -10.35 9.34 25.19
CA ASP A 179 -11.65 9.95 25.53
C ASP A 179 -12.78 9.15 24.88
N PRO A 180 -13.47 8.25 25.61
CA PRO A 180 -14.56 7.45 25.07
C PRO A 180 -15.83 8.26 24.76
N ASP A 181 -16.00 9.43 25.38
CA ASP A 181 -17.20 10.27 25.26
C ASP A 181 -17.10 11.27 24.10
N ALA A 182 -15.89 11.52 23.59
CA ALA A 182 -15.66 12.31 22.39
C ALA A 182 -16.38 11.75 21.14
N PRO A 183 -16.60 12.58 20.09
CA PRO A 183 -17.08 12.08 18.79
C PRO A 183 -16.22 10.93 18.28
N PRO A 184 -16.77 9.89 17.60
CA PRO A 184 -16.05 8.63 17.31
C PRO A 184 -14.65 8.77 16.68
N ARG A 185 -14.41 9.78 15.84
CA ARG A 185 -13.11 10.06 15.19
C ARG A 185 -12.17 10.96 16.00
N ARG A 186 -12.54 11.32 17.22
CA ARG A 186 -11.78 12.14 18.17
C ARG A 186 -11.48 11.41 19.48
N ARG A 187 -11.85 10.13 19.59
CA ARG A 187 -11.71 9.33 20.83
C ARG A 187 -10.30 8.82 21.08
N ALA A 188 -9.54 8.59 20.01
CA ALA A 188 -8.29 7.87 20.05
C ALA A 188 -7.09 8.78 19.76
N THR A 189 -5.96 8.43 20.40
CA THR A 189 -4.67 9.12 20.33
C THR A 189 -3.58 8.11 19.98
N MET A 190 -2.48 8.58 19.39
CA MET A 190 -1.32 7.74 19.06
C MET A 190 -0.16 8.01 20.02
N PHE A 191 0.57 6.95 20.38
CA PHE A 191 1.71 7.00 21.28
C PHE A 191 2.88 6.21 20.69
N VAL A 192 4.11 6.70 20.85
CA VAL A 192 5.31 5.88 20.64
C VAL A 192 5.61 5.12 21.91
N VAL A 193 5.57 3.79 21.86
CA VAL A 193 5.83 2.91 23.00
C VAL A 193 7.07 2.08 22.68
N PRO A 194 8.19 2.26 23.41
CA PRO A 194 9.35 1.37 23.29
C PRO A 194 8.93 -0.09 23.50
N ALA A 195 9.40 -1.01 22.67
CA ALA A 195 8.95 -2.39 22.70
C ALA A 195 9.34 -3.12 24.00
N ASP A 196 10.39 -2.66 24.68
CA ASP A 196 10.87 -3.16 25.96
C ASP A 196 10.18 -2.52 27.19
N THR A 197 9.17 -1.67 26.98
CA THR A 197 8.42 -1.05 28.08
C THR A 197 7.73 -2.14 28.92
N PRO A 198 7.89 -2.16 30.26
CA PRO A 198 7.21 -3.12 31.12
C PRO A 198 5.69 -3.15 30.87
N GLY A 199 5.15 -4.35 30.70
CA GLY A 199 3.74 -4.59 30.39
C GLY A 199 3.42 -4.76 28.90
N VAL A 200 4.37 -4.52 28.00
CA VAL A 200 4.25 -4.90 26.59
C VAL A 200 4.57 -6.39 26.48
N ASP A 201 3.56 -7.19 26.16
CA ASP A 201 3.67 -8.64 26.00
C ASP A 201 3.43 -9.03 24.54
N ILE A 202 4.52 -9.38 23.85
CA ILE A 202 4.46 -9.94 22.49
C ILE A 202 4.10 -11.42 22.61
N VAL A 203 2.82 -11.74 22.44
CA VAL A 203 2.29 -13.09 22.67
C VAL A 203 2.85 -14.08 21.65
N ARG A 204 2.84 -13.70 20.37
CA ARG A 204 3.32 -14.49 19.23
C ARG A 204 3.29 -13.68 17.94
N ASP A 205 3.99 -14.18 16.92
CA ASP A 205 3.66 -13.87 15.53
C ASP A 205 2.48 -14.73 15.06
N VAL A 206 1.52 -14.11 14.38
CA VAL A 206 0.28 -14.74 13.93
C VAL A 206 0.54 -15.45 12.59
N PRO A 207 0.39 -16.79 12.52
CA PRO A 207 0.42 -17.52 11.25
C PRO A 207 -0.66 -17.02 10.31
N ASN A 208 -0.33 -16.93 9.03
CA ASN A 208 -1.23 -16.41 8.00
C ASN A 208 -1.04 -17.18 6.69
N MET A 209 -1.72 -16.77 5.61
CA MET A 209 -1.62 -17.50 4.34
C MET A 209 -0.21 -17.44 3.75
N ALA A 210 0.48 -16.29 3.81
CA ALA A 210 1.85 -16.11 3.36
C ALA A 210 2.86 -16.84 4.27
N ASP A 211 2.56 -16.93 5.57
CA ASP A 211 3.41 -17.59 6.56
C ASP A 211 2.62 -18.62 7.38
N PRO A 212 2.29 -19.79 6.80
CA PRO A 212 1.38 -20.76 7.42
C PRO A 212 2.04 -21.60 8.52
N GLN A 213 3.34 -21.40 8.78
CA GLN A 213 4.06 -22.11 9.84
C GLN A 213 3.42 -21.81 11.20
N ALA A 214 3.35 -22.81 12.08
CA ALA A 214 2.63 -22.68 13.36
C ALA A 214 3.15 -21.56 14.27
N SER A 215 4.45 -21.22 14.16
CA SER A 215 5.08 -20.11 14.86
C SER A 215 4.85 -18.73 14.23
N GLY A 216 4.27 -18.69 13.02
CA GLY A 216 4.28 -17.51 12.17
C GLY A 216 5.67 -17.20 11.65
N HIS A 217 5.80 -16.05 10.98
CA HIS A 217 7.09 -15.50 10.56
C HIS A 217 7.58 -14.51 11.61
N HIS A 218 8.84 -14.65 12.03
CA HIS A 218 9.45 -13.70 12.96
C HIS A 218 9.63 -12.34 12.29
N GLY A 219 9.10 -11.27 12.91
CA GLY A 219 8.95 -9.97 12.26
C GLY A 219 7.75 -9.88 11.31
N GLY A 220 6.88 -10.91 11.30
CA GLY A 220 5.60 -10.90 10.62
C GLY A 220 4.57 -10.07 11.37
N HIS A 221 3.40 -10.65 11.64
CA HIS A 221 2.26 -9.95 12.25
C HIS A 221 2.07 -10.34 13.71
N ALA A 222 2.47 -9.50 14.66
CA ALA A 222 2.40 -9.83 16.08
C ALA A 222 0.99 -9.67 16.68
N GLU A 223 0.67 -10.54 17.63
CA GLU A 223 -0.37 -10.38 18.64
C GLU A 223 0.27 -9.80 19.91
N ILE A 224 -0.26 -8.69 20.43
CA ILE A 224 0.38 -7.93 21.50
C ILE A 224 -0.65 -7.59 22.58
N ILE A 225 -0.32 -7.88 23.83
CA ILE A 225 -1.10 -7.47 25.00
C ILE A 225 -0.37 -6.32 25.67
N TYR A 226 -1.10 -5.26 26.01
CA TYR A 226 -0.63 -4.16 26.82
C TYR A 226 -1.29 -4.28 28.19
N HIS A 227 -0.47 -4.52 29.23
CA HIS A 227 -0.93 -4.63 30.61
C HIS A 227 -0.24 -3.59 31.49
N ASP A 228 -0.97 -2.54 31.85
CA ASP A 228 -0.49 -1.40 32.64
C ASP A 228 0.79 -0.76 32.10
N VAL A 229 0.90 -0.68 30.77
CA VAL A 229 2.07 -0.09 30.09
C VAL A 229 2.11 1.41 30.36
N ARG A 230 3.18 1.86 31.02
CA ARG A 230 3.37 3.27 31.38
C ARG A 230 4.30 3.97 30.40
N VAL A 231 3.81 5.04 29.79
CA VAL A 231 4.62 5.93 28.96
C VAL A 231 4.45 7.38 29.40
N PRO A 232 5.51 8.20 29.43
CA PRO A 232 5.38 9.61 29.76
C PRO A 232 4.53 10.37 28.73
N VAL A 233 3.97 11.52 29.12
CA VAL A 233 3.09 12.32 28.25
C VAL A 233 3.77 12.78 26.94
N ASP A 234 5.09 12.93 26.91
CA ASP A 234 5.87 13.32 25.73
C ASP A 234 6.07 12.18 24.72
N HIS A 235 5.52 10.99 24.98
CA HIS A 235 5.42 9.90 23.99
C HIS A 235 4.18 10.03 23.09
N ARG A 236 3.26 10.97 23.39
CA ARG A 236 2.07 11.24 22.57
C ARG A 236 2.44 11.87 21.24
N LEU A 237 1.90 11.35 20.13
CA LEU A 237 2.04 11.94 18.80
C LEU A 237 0.86 12.86 18.49
N GLY A 238 1.16 14.12 18.18
CA GLY A 238 0.14 15.17 18.00
C GLY A 238 -0.65 15.47 19.28
N GLU A 239 -1.88 15.94 19.10
CA GLU A 239 -2.78 16.24 20.22
C GLU A 239 -3.66 15.04 20.60
N GLU A 240 -4.22 15.09 21.81
CA GLU A 240 -5.26 14.13 22.21
C GLU A 240 -6.44 14.15 21.22
N GLY A 241 -6.86 12.96 20.80
CA GLY A 241 -7.94 12.76 19.83
C GLY A 241 -7.52 12.87 18.36
N ASP A 242 -6.23 13.09 18.06
CA ASP A 242 -5.73 13.16 16.68
C ASP A 242 -5.49 11.79 16.03
N GLY A 243 -5.61 10.68 16.76
CA GLY A 243 -5.24 9.35 16.28
C GLY A 243 -5.91 8.97 14.96
N PHE A 244 -7.21 9.26 14.79
CA PHE A 244 -7.91 8.93 13.54
C PHE A 244 -7.40 9.74 12.34
N VAL A 245 -7.17 11.04 12.51
CA VAL A 245 -6.68 11.89 11.41
C VAL A 245 -5.25 11.54 11.05
N LEU A 246 -4.42 11.22 12.04
CA LEU A 246 -3.05 10.76 11.84
C LEU A 246 -2.99 9.41 11.11
N ALA A 247 -3.85 8.46 11.47
CA ALA A 247 -3.97 7.19 10.75
C ALA A 247 -4.32 7.40 9.27
N GLN A 248 -5.27 8.29 8.96
CA GLN A 248 -5.63 8.58 7.57
C GLN A 248 -4.50 9.24 6.78
N LYS A 249 -3.75 10.15 7.41
CA LYS A 249 -2.61 10.81 6.76
C LYS A 249 -1.48 9.83 6.47
N ARG A 250 -1.21 8.87 7.38
CA ARG A 250 -0.27 7.76 7.17
C ARG A 250 -0.70 6.83 6.03
N LEU A 251 -1.97 6.44 5.97
CA LEU A 251 -2.46 5.44 5.02
C LEU A 251 -2.67 5.99 3.60
N GLY A 252 -2.76 7.31 3.41
CA GLY A 252 -3.00 7.93 2.11
C GLY A 252 -1.90 7.64 1.07
N PRO A 253 -0.67 8.16 1.26
CA PRO A 253 0.46 7.90 0.37
C PRO A 253 0.82 6.41 0.28
N GLY A 254 0.81 5.70 1.42
CA GLY A 254 1.14 4.27 1.49
C GLY A 254 0.36 3.39 0.51
N ARG A 255 -0.91 3.71 0.23
CA ARG A 255 -1.74 2.96 -0.73
C ARG A 255 -1.26 3.09 -2.18
N ILE A 256 -0.67 4.21 -2.57
CA ILE A 256 -0.02 4.38 -3.88
C ILE A 256 1.23 3.48 -3.94
N HIS A 257 2.04 3.51 -2.88
CA HIS A 257 3.26 2.69 -2.75
C HIS A 257 2.96 1.19 -2.81
N HIS A 258 1.87 0.76 -2.16
CA HIS A 258 1.39 -0.62 -2.23
C HIS A 258 0.91 -1.00 -3.63
N ALA A 259 0.05 -0.18 -4.25
CA ALA A 259 -0.47 -0.45 -5.60
C ALA A 259 0.65 -0.57 -6.65
N MET A 260 1.68 0.28 -6.59
CA MET A 260 2.83 0.18 -7.49
C MET A 260 3.70 -1.06 -7.18
N ARG A 261 3.91 -1.41 -5.91
CA ARG A 261 4.62 -2.66 -5.58
C ARG A 261 3.88 -3.91 -6.08
N TRP A 262 2.55 -3.92 -5.98
CA TRP A 262 1.73 -4.99 -6.54
C TRP A 262 1.82 -5.06 -8.06
N LEU A 263 1.90 -3.92 -8.76
CA LEU A 263 2.18 -3.91 -10.19
C LEU A 263 3.56 -4.52 -10.51
N GLY A 264 4.58 -4.25 -9.70
CA GLY A 264 5.88 -4.91 -9.79
C GLY A 264 5.79 -6.43 -9.66
N GLN A 265 5.14 -6.92 -8.61
CA GLN A 265 4.93 -8.35 -8.41
C GLN A 265 4.11 -8.98 -9.55
N SER A 266 3.09 -8.27 -10.04
CA SER A 266 2.28 -8.67 -11.21
C SER A 266 3.14 -8.78 -12.47
N LYS A 267 4.04 -7.81 -12.70
CA LYS A 267 4.96 -7.82 -13.85
C LYS A 267 5.88 -9.03 -13.82
N ARG A 268 6.45 -9.34 -12.65
CA ARG A 268 7.30 -10.54 -12.50
C ARG A 268 6.53 -11.82 -12.79
N ALA A 269 5.32 -11.97 -12.23
CA ALA A 269 4.46 -13.14 -12.50
C ALA A 269 4.05 -13.21 -13.98
N PHE A 270 3.76 -12.07 -14.60
CA PHE A 270 3.41 -11.97 -16.02
C PHE A 270 4.57 -12.37 -16.94
N ASP A 271 5.80 -11.98 -16.61
CA ASP A 271 6.99 -12.37 -17.36
C ASP A 271 7.20 -13.87 -17.30
N MET A 272 7.13 -14.46 -16.10
CA MET A 272 7.18 -15.92 -15.92
C MET A 272 6.08 -16.61 -16.74
N MET A 273 4.84 -16.08 -16.73
CA MET A 273 3.73 -16.61 -17.52
C MET A 273 4.05 -16.60 -19.02
N CYS A 274 4.60 -15.51 -19.54
CA CYS A 274 4.96 -15.37 -20.95
C CYS A 274 6.11 -16.32 -21.34
N GLU A 275 7.17 -16.37 -20.53
CA GLU A 275 8.30 -17.29 -20.71
C GLU A 275 7.84 -18.75 -20.77
N ARG A 276 6.93 -19.13 -19.87
CA ARG A 276 6.34 -20.47 -19.86
C ARG A 276 5.46 -20.72 -21.08
N ALA A 277 4.67 -19.74 -21.50
CA ALA A 277 3.77 -19.88 -22.63
C ALA A 277 4.53 -20.16 -23.94
N VAL A 278 5.65 -19.47 -24.18
CA VAL A 278 6.45 -19.63 -25.40
C VAL A 278 7.38 -20.85 -25.38
N SER A 279 7.68 -21.41 -24.22
CA SER A 279 8.61 -22.54 -24.06
C SER A 279 7.92 -23.91 -23.91
N ARG A 280 6.70 -23.96 -23.33
CA ARG A 280 6.05 -25.22 -23.01
C ARG A 280 5.25 -25.76 -24.20
N TYR A 281 5.64 -26.93 -24.70
CA TYR A 281 4.87 -27.70 -25.69
C TYR A 281 3.78 -28.56 -25.03
N ALA A 282 2.56 -28.51 -25.56
CA ALA A 282 1.45 -29.37 -25.16
C ALA A 282 0.40 -29.48 -26.27
N HIS A 283 -0.10 -30.71 -26.51
CA HIS A 283 -1.17 -30.98 -27.48
C HIS A 283 -0.90 -30.37 -28.86
N GLY A 284 0.25 -30.69 -29.46
CA GLY A 284 0.55 -30.34 -30.86
C GLY A 284 1.19 -28.97 -31.10
N SER A 285 1.29 -28.09 -30.10
CA SER A 285 1.90 -26.76 -30.24
C SER A 285 2.44 -26.24 -28.91
N VAL A 286 3.08 -25.06 -28.91
CA VAL A 286 3.38 -24.37 -27.65
C VAL A 286 2.12 -23.80 -27.02
N LEU A 287 2.16 -23.52 -25.72
CA LEU A 287 1.04 -22.91 -25.00
C LEU A 287 0.66 -21.53 -25.56
N ALA A 288 1.63 -20.77 -26.05
CA ALA A 288 1.40 -19.46 -26.68
C ALA A 288 0.48 -19.51 -27.92
N ASP A 289 0.33 -20.67 -28.57
CA ASP A 289 -0.58 -20.84 -29.72
C ASP A 289 -2.02 -21.18 -29.29
N LYS A 290 -2.26 -21.39 -27.99
CA LYS A 290 -3.59 -21.73 -27.48
C LYS A 290 -4.36 -20.44 -27.19
N GLN A 291 -5.52 -20.26 -27.82
CA GLN A 291 -6.36 -19.06 -27.68
C GLN A 291 -6.66 -18.69 -26.22
N LEU A 292 -6.89 -19.68 -25.35
CA LEU A 292 -7.13 -19.44 -23.93
C LEU A 292 -5.92 -18.80 -23.22
N VAL A 293 -4.70 -19.22 -23.55
CA VAL A 293 -3.47 -18.64 -22.98
C VAL A 293 -3.24 -17.23 -23.54
N GLN A 294 -3.53 -17.01 -24.82
CA GLN A 294 -3.47 -15.69 -25.44
C GLN A 294 -4.44 -14.69 -24.77
N ASP A 295 -5.66 -15.13 -24.47
CA ASP A 295 -6.65 -14.33 -23.72
C ASP A 295 -6.12 -13.95 -22.33
N TRP A 296 -5.57 -14.90 -21.58
CA TRP A 296 -5.00 -14.62 -20.26
C TRP A 296 -3.84 -13.63 -20.29
N ILE A 297 -2.96 -13.72 -21.29
CA ILE A 297 -1.87 -12.77 -21.49
C ILE A 297 -2.43 -11.39 -21.85
N ALA A 298 -3.37 -11.31 -22.81
CA ALA A 298 -3.96 -10.06 -23.24
C ALA A 298 -4.71 -9.34 -22.11
N MET A 299 -5.53 -10.07 -21.35
CA MET A 299 -6.27 -9.54 -20.20
C MET A 299 -5.34 -9.06 -19.10
N SER A 300 -4.31 -9.83 -18.77
CA SER A 300 -3.31 -9.44 -17.76
C SER A 300 -2.59 -8.15 -18.17
N ALA A 301 -2.16 -8.02 -19.43
CA ALA A 301 -1.51 -6.83 -19.93
C ALA A 301 -2.43 -5.58 -19.87
N ALA A 302 -3.71 -5.73 -20.24
CA ALA A 302 -4.68 -4.65 -20.19
C ALA A 302 -5.00 -4.22 -18.75
N GLU A 303 -5.23 -5.18 -17.86
CA GLU A 303 -5.49 -4.97 -16.43
C GLU A 303 -4.31 -4.26 -15.74
N MET A 304 -3.09 -4.72 -15.97
CA MET A 304 -1.87 -4.10 -15.43
C MET A 304 -1.69 -2.68 -15.98
N THR A 305 -1.88 -2.47 -17.28
CA THR A 305 -1.79 -1.14 -17.89
C THR A 305 -2.81 -0.17 -17.29
N ALA A 306 -4.06 -0.60 -17.14
CA ALA A 306 -5.11 0.20 -16.52
C ALA A 306 -4.78 0.55 -15.06
N ALA A 307 -4.34 -0.43 -14.27
CA ALA A 307 -3.99 -0.22 -12.87
C ALA A 307 -2.79 0.73 -12.72
N ARG A 308 -1.78 0.59 -13.60
CA ARG A 308 -0.62 1.48 -13.64
C ARG A 308 -1.02 2.92 -13.94
N LEU A 309 -1.82 3.15 -14.98
CA LEU A 309 -2.27 4.50 -15.34
C LEU A 309 -3.16 5.13 -14.26
N MET A 310 -4.09 4.37 -13.67
CA MET A 310 -4.90 4.85 -12.55
C MET A 310 -4.04 5.24 -11.35
N THR A 311 -3.01 4.45 -11.04
CA THR A 311 -2.11 4.70 -9.91
C THR A 311 -1.22 5.92 -10.14
N LEU A 312 -0.63 6.05 -11.33
CA LEU A 312 0.15 7.24 -11.70
C LEU A 312 -0.72 8.51 -11.75
N GLN A 313 -1.98 8.41 -12.17
CA GLN A 313 -2.92 9.52 -12.10
C GLN A 313 -3.23 9.93 -10.66
N ALA A 314 -3.44 8.96 -9.76
CA ALA A 314 -3.65 9.23 -8.33
C ALA A 314 -2.42 9.92 -7.71
N ALA A 315 -1.23 9.42 -8.02
CA ALA A 315 0.04 10.00 -7.61
C ALA A 315 0.20 11.44 -8.12
N TRP A 316 -0.05 11.68 -9.40
CA TRP A 316 0.01 13.02 -9.99
C TRP A 316 -0.98 13.99 -9.33
N LYS A 317 -2.22 13.55 -9.09
CA LYS A 317 -3.22 14.37 -8.37
C LYS A 317 -2.76 14.72 -6.96
N MET A 318 -2.11 13.78 -6.29
CA MET A 318 -1.56 13.98 -4.95
C MET A 318 -0.39 14.96 -4.95
N ASP A 319 0.52 14.88 -5.92
CA ASP A 319 1.62 15.84 -6.08
C ASP A 319 1.12 17.27 -6.34
N ARG A 320 -0.05 17.42 -6.99
CA ARG A 320 -0.63 18.73 -7.33
C ARG A 320 -1.51 19.34 -6.25
N GLY A 321 -2.26 18.52 -5.51
CA GLY A 321 -3.31 18.98 -4.60
C GLY A 321 -3.33 18.30 -3.23
N GLY A 322 -2.27 17.56 -2.90
CA GLY A 322 -2.16 16.75 -1.70
C GLY A 322 -3.15 15.59 -1.67
N THR A 323 -3.15 14.85 -0.57
CA THR A 323 -3.99 13.66 -0.38
C THR A 323 -5.47 13.94 -0.61
N ALA A 324 -5.96 15.13 -0.21
CA ALA A 324 -7.36 15.52 -0.34
C ALA A 324 -7.87 15.50 -1.79
N ALA A 325 -7.02 15.90 -2.75
CA ALA A 325 -7.35 15.91 -4.17
C ALA A 325 -7.40 14.51 -4.79
N ALA A 326 -6.70 13.54 -4.19
CA ALA A 326 -6.57 12.18 -4.70
C ALA A 326 -7.38 11.13 -3.91
N LEU A 327 -8.13 11.49 -2.87
CA LEU A 327 -8.80 10.54 -1.96
C LEU A 327 -9.64 9.47 -2.67
N THR A 328 -10.42 9.87 -3.68
CA THR A 328 -11.25 8.93 -4.45
C THR A 328 -10.36 8.00 -5.27
N ASP A 329 -9.36 8.56 -5.96
CA ASP A 329 -8.41 7.81 -6.79
C ASP A 329 -7.60 6.80 -5.98
N ILE A 330 -7.06 7.21 -4.82
CA ILE A 330 -6.34 6.34 -3.87
C ILE A 330 -7.20 5.15 -3.44
N SER A 331 -8.50 5.36 -3.23
CA SER A 331 -9.41 4.25 -2.90
C SER A 331 -9.66 3.32 -4.08
N MET A 332 -9.79 3.86 -5.30
CA MET A 332 -9.99 3.07 -6.52
C MET A 332 -8.79 2.17 -6.83
N ILE A 333 -7.57 2.73 -6.77
CA ILE A 333 -6.34 1.99 -7.10
C ILE A 333 -6.08 0.85 -6.12
N LYS A 334 -6.51 1.00 -4.86
CA LYS A 334 -6.31 -0.01 -3.81
C LYS A 334 -7.04 -1.30 -4.16
N TYR A 335 -8.38 -1.25 -4.30
CA TYR A 335 -9.14 -2.48 -4.56
C TYR A 335 -8.97 -2.99 -6.00
N TYR A 336 -8.73 -2.09 -6.96
CA TYR A 336 -8.50 -2.48 -8.35
C TYR A 336 -7.13 -3.14 -8.50
N GLY A 337 -6.07 -2.51 -8.03
CA GLY A 337 -4.71 -3.04 -8.04
C GLY A 337 -4.59 -4.38 -7.31
N ALA A 338 -5.24 -4.53 -6.15
CA ALA A 338 -5.28 -5.81 -5.44
C ALA A 338 -5.97 -6.93 -6.23
N SER A 339 -7.00 -6.60 -7.02
CA SER A 339 -7.66 -7.57 -7.90
C SER A 339 -6.80 -7.93 -9.10
N VAL A 340 -6.12 -6.95 -9.71
CA VAL A 340 -5.18 -7.19 -10.82
C VAL A 340 -4.03 -8.10 -10.37
N LEU A 341 -3.44 -7.81 -9.20
CA LEU A 341 -2.38 -8.64 -8.62
C LEU A 341 -2.78 -10.11 -8.54
N TYR A 342 -3.91 -10.36 -7.89
CA TYR A 342 -4.42 -11.70 -7.68
C TYR A 342 -4.68 -12.42 -9.03
N ASN A 343 -5.35 -11.75 -9.97
CA ASN A 343 -5.72 -12.34 -11.25
C ASN A 343 -4.49 -12.70 -12.12
N VAL A 344 -3.48 -11.83 -12.15
CA VAL A 344 -2.27 -12.06 -12.94
C VAL A 344 -1.48 -13.23 -12.39
N ILE A 345 -1.31 -13.31 -11.06
CA ILE A 345 -0.60 -14.41 -10.41
C ILE A 345 -1.35 -15.74 -10.60
N ASP A 346 -2.68 -15.73 -10.44
CA ASP A 346 -3.51 -16.93 -10.62
C ASP A 346 -3.38 -17.50 -12.04
N ARG A 347 -3.48 -16.65 -13.07
CA ARG A 347 -3.25 -17.04 -14.47
C ARG A 347 -1.81 -17.54 -14.69
N ALA A 348 -0.81 -16.90 -14.07
CA ALA A 348 0.58 -17.34 -14.16
C ALA A 348 0.77 -18.74 -13.58
N ILE A 349 0.20 -19.05 -12.41
CA ILE A 349 0.19 -20.39 -11.81
C ILE A 349 -0.45 -21.38 -12.78
N GLN A 350 -1.63 -21.03 -13.31
CA GLN A 350 -2.39 -21.91 -14.20
C GLN A 350 -1.60 -22.27 -15.48
N VAL A 351 -0.88 -21.31 -16.07
CA VAL A 351 -0.02 -21.55 -17.26
C VAL A 351 1.19 -22.44 -16.93
N HIS A 352 1.71 -22.38 -15.71
CA HIS A 352 2.80 -23.26 -15.28
C HIS A 352 2.34 -24.68 -14.95
N GLY A 353 1.05 -24.86 -14.62
CA GLY A 353 0.50 -26.14 -14.18
C GLY A 353 1.05 -26.53 -12.81
N SER A 354 1.40 -27.81 -12.62
CA SER A 354 1.91 -28.29 -11.33
C SER A 354 3.15 -27.53 -10.84
N LEU A 355 4.01 -27.06 -11.74
CA LEU A 355 5.20 -26.27 -11.38
C LEU A 355 4.85 -24.91 -10.76
N GLY A 356 3.74 -24.29 -11.17
CA GLY A 356 3.28 -23.03 -10.59
C GLY A 356 2.73 -23.18 -9.17
N TYR A 357 2.40 -24.42 -8.79
CA TYR A 357 1.86 -24.76 -7.48
C TYR A 357 2.93 -25.20 -6.47
N THR A 358 4.15 -25.50 -6.93
CA THR A 358 5.26 -25.92 -6.07
C THR A 358 6.10 -24.73 -5.63
N THR A 359 6.90 -24.95 -4.58
CA THR A 359 7.91 -24.00 -4.09
C THR A 359 9.14 -23.91 -5.00
N ASP A 360 9.15 -24.61 -6.14
CA ASP A 360 10.21 -24.47 -7.15
C ASP A 360 10.11 -23.14 -7.91
N LEU A 361 8.96 -22.45 -7.80
CA LEU A 361 8.73 -21.11 -8.28
C LEU A 361 8.20 -20.22 -7.16
N PRO A 362 8.49 -18.91 -7.19
CA PRO A 362 7.95 -17.96 -6.20
C PRO A 362 6.43 -17.73 -6.33
N LEU A 363 5.79 -18.23 -7.38
CA LEU A 363 4.37 -17.99 -7.67
C LEU A 363 3.44 -18.45 -6.55
N GLU A 364 3.74 -19.57 -5.89
CA GLU A 364 2.91 -20.10 -4.82
C GLU A 364 2.86 -19.13 -3.61
N TYR A 365 4.02 -18.59 -3.22
CA TYR A 365 4.13 -17.59 -2.16
C TYR A 365 3.46 -16.28 -2.59
N MET A 366 3.74 -15.81 -3.82
CA MET A 366 3.12 -14.60 -4.37
C MET A 366 1.59 -14.68 -4.31
N TYR A 367 0.99 -15.83 -4.63
CA TYR A 367 -0.46 -16.00 -4.59
C TYR A 367 -1.02 -15.96 -3.15
N ARG A 368 -0.34 -16.64 -2.22
CA ARG A 368 -0.73 -16.65 -0.80
C ARG A 368 -0.66 -15.26 -0.19
N ASP A 369 0.40 -14.50 -0.48
CA ASP A 369 0.59 -13.12 -0.03
C ASP A 369 -0.39 -12.15 -0.70
N ALA A 370 -0.60 -12.26 -2.01
CA ALA A 370 -1.52 -11.40 -2.77
C ALA A 370 -2.96 -11.41 -2.22
N ARG A 371 -3.38 -12.50 -1.57
CA ARG A 371 -4.71 -12.56 -0.93
C ARG A 371 -4.87 -11.49 0.14
N ALA A 372 -3.81 -11.14 0.87
CA ALA A 372 -3.84 -10.13 1.92
C ALA A 372 -4.10 -8.72 1.37
N ALA A 373 -3.68 -8.41 0.14
CA ALA A 373 -3.88 -7.10 -0.51
C ALA A 373 -5.35 -6.63 -0.54
N ARG A 374 -6.31 -7.57 -0.53
CA ARG A 374 -7.75 -7.28 -0.51
C ARG A 374 -8.30 -6.95 0.88
N ILE A 375 -7.52 -7.17 1.93
CA ILE A 375 -7.91 -7.05 3.36
C ILE A 375 -7.13 -5.92 4.04
N LEU A 376 -5.80 -5.93 3.89
CA LEU A 376 -4.87 -4.99 4.52
C LEU A 376 -5.16 -3.54 4.08
N ASP A 377 -4.76 -2.57 4.90
CA ASP A 377 -4.89 -1.12 4.64
C ASP A 377 -6.31 -0.63 4.27
N GLY A 378 -7.31 -1.39 4.70
CA GLY A 378 -8.74 -1.17 4.46
C GLY A 378 -9.29 -2.20 3.47
N PRO A 379 -10.27 -3.03 3.84
CA PRO A 379 -10.80 -4.04 2.92
C PRO A 379 -11.46 -3.40 1.70
N ASP A 380 -11.52 -4.15 0.59
CA ASP A 380 -12.07 -3.68 -0.68
C ASP A 380 -13.46 -3.03 -0.53
N GLU A 381 -14.30 -3.60 0.32
CA GLU A 381 -15.67 -3.15 0.58
C GLU A 381 -15.70 -1.74 1.17
N VAL A 382 -14.80 -1.43 2.10
CA VAL A 382 -14.70 -0.10 2.73
C VAL A 382 -14.30 0.95 1.69
N HIS A 383 -13.37 0.61 0.80
CA HIS A 383 -12.97 1.50 -0.29
C HIS A 383 -14.08 1.71 -1.31
N LYS A 384 -14.75 0.64 -1.75
CA LYS A 384 -15.88 0.72 -2.71
C LYS A 384 -17.03 1.56 -2.15
N VAL A 385 -17.40 1.38 -0.89
CA VAL A 385 -18.42 2.22 -0.22
C VAL A 385 -17.98 3.68 -0.17
N THR A 386 -16.71 3.95 0.14
CA THR A 386 -16.16 5.31 0.18
C THR A 386 -16.22 5.98 -1.20
N VAL A 387 -15.79 5.28 -2.25
CA VAL A 387 -15.84 5.75 -3.63
C VAL A 387 -17.28 6.03 -4.06
N ALA A 388 -18.20 5.08 -3.85
CA ALA A 388 -19.60 5.24 -4.20
C ALA A 388 -20.22 6.47 -3.51
N ARG A 389 -20.02 6.62 -2.19
CA ARG A 389 -20.51 7.78 -1.43
C ARG A 389 -19.93 9.10 -1.96
N ARG A 390 -18.64 9.15 -2.32
CA ARG A 390 -18.01 10.37 -2.84
C ARG A 390 -18.53 10.73 -4.23
N ILE A 391 -18.70 9.74 -5.12
CA ILE A 391 -19.24 9.96 -6.47
C ILE A 391 -20.69 10.45 -6.38
N LEU A 392 -21.54 9.78 -5.61
CA LEU A 392 -22.97 10.10 -5.51
C LEU A 392 -23.25 11.51 -4.95
N LYS A 393 -22.36 12.08 -4.13
CA LYS A 393 -22.47 13.47 -3.67
C LYS A 393 -22.47 14.49 -4.81
N GLY A 394 -21.92 14.15 -5.98
CA GLY A 394 -21.92 15.00 -7.16
C GLY A 394 -23.22 14.97 -7.97
N TYR A 395 -24.18 14.12 -7.61
CA TYR A 395 -25.44 13.94 -8.33
C TYR A 395 -26.61 14.47 -7.50
N GLN A 396 -27.60 15.05 -8.19
CA GLN A 396 -28.85 15.50 -7.59
C GLN A 396 -29.98 14.55 -8.00
N PRO A 397 -30.93 14.26 -7.10
CA PRO A 397 -32.10 13.47 -7.45
C PRO A 397 -32.91 14.18 -8.56
N ARG A 398 -33.41 13.40 -9.51
CA ARG A 398 -34.32 13.88 -10.55
C ARG A 398 -35.51 12.93 -10.65
N GLU A 399 -36.70 13.48 -10.78
CA GLU A 399 -37.93 12.71 -10.99
C GLU A 399 -37.88 11.95 -12.32
N VAL A 400 -37.38 12.62 -13.37
CA VAL A 400 -37.13 12.04 -14.69
C VAL A 400 -35.63 12.12 -15.00
N PRO A 401 -34.97 11.03 -15.42
CA PRO A 401 -33.54 11.04 -15.77
C PRO A 401 -33.20 12.10 -16.82
N SER A 402 -32.00 12.71 -16.71
CA SER A 402 -31.59 13.78 -17.63
C SER A 402 -31.55 13.34 -19.09
N GLU A 403 -31.25 12.07 -19.33
CA GLU A 403 -31.18 11.48 -20.67
C GLU A 403 -32.52 10.91 -21.16
N HIS A 404 -33.63 11.13 -20.45
CA HIS A 404 -34.97 10.69 -20.86
C HIS A 404 -35.35 11.28 -22.22
N VAL A 405 -35.30 10.43 -23.25
CA VAL A 405 -35.40 10.82 -24.66
C VAL A 405 -36.70 11.59 -24.97
N PRO A 406 -37.90 11.18 -24.50
CA PRO A 406 -39.12 11.94 -24.77
C PRO A 406 -39.06 13.39 -24.28
N THR A 407 -38.61 13.63 -23.04
CA THR A 407 -38.49 14.98 -22.47
C THR A 407 -37.46 15.82 -23.24
N ARG A 408 -36.32 15.22 -23.59
CA ARG A 408 -35.29 15.90 -24.39
C ARG A 408 -35.75 16.18 -25.82
N ARG A 409 -36.51 15.27 -26.43
CA ARG A 409 -37.06 15.44 -27.78
C ARG A 409 -38.03 16.61 -27.82
N ALA A 410 -38.93 16.75 -26.84
CA ALA A 410 -39.82 17.89 -26.76
C ALA A 410 -39.04 19.22 -26.70
N ALA A 411 -38.04 19.30 -25.81
CA ALA A 411 -37.17 20.48 -25.70
C ALA A 411 -36.34 20.73 -26.97
N ALA A 412 -35.90 19.68 -27.66
CA ALA A 412 -35.17 19.79 -28.91
C ALA A 412 -36.06 20.28 -30.06
N LEU A 413 -37.29 19.76 -30.20
CA LEU A 413 -38.25 20.21 -31.21
C LEU A 413 -38.57 21.70 -31.05
N GLU A 414 -38.74 22.16 -29.81
CA GLU A 414 -38.93 23.58 -29.51
C GLU A 414 -37.69 24.42 -29.88
N ARG A 415 -36.50 24.01 -29.41
CA ARG A 415 -35.25 24.74 -29.66
C ARG A 415 -34.85 24.80 -31.13
N PHE A 416 -35.15 23.74 -31.88
CA PHE A 416 -34.77 23.58 -33.28
C PHE A 416 -35.96 23.70 -34.23
N ALA A 417 -37.07 24.32 -33.80
CA ALA A 417 -38.26 24.51 -34.64
C ALA A 417 -37.92 25.17 -35.99
N TRP A 418 -37.03 26.17 -36.00
CA TRP A 418 -36.56 26.85 -37.20
C TRP A 418 -35.91 25.93 -38.26
N LEU A 419 -35.28 24.83 -37.85
CA LEU A 419 -34.73 23.83 -38.78
C LEU A 419 -35.84 23.00 -39.44
N LEU A 420 -36.89 22.71 -38.67
CA LEU A 420 -38.03 21.93 -39.13
C LEU A 420 -38.91 22.76 -40.07
N ASP A 421 -39.10 24.04 -39.75
CA ASP A 421 -39.84 24.99 -40.60
C ASP A 421 -39.14 25.20 -41.96
N ALA A 422 -37.82 25.32 -41.97
CA ALA A 422 -37.02 25.45 -43.19
C ALA A 422 -37.02 24.17 -44.05
N ALA A 423 -37.16 22.99 -43.42
CA ALA A 423 -37.29 21.73 -44.14
C ALA A 423 -38.67 21.59 -44.81
N THR A 424 -39.74 22.07 -44.16
CA THR A 424 -41.10 22.09 -44.73
C THR A 424 -41.34 23.16 -45.78
N ALA A 425 -40.53 24.24 -45.81
CA ALA A 425 -40.66 25.29 -46.82
C ALA A 425 -40.01 24.94 -48.17
N ASN A 426 -39.15 23.91 -48.21
CA ASN A 426 -38.44 23.43 -49.40
C ASN A 426 -38.95 22.08 -49.93
N SER A 427 -40.02 21.54 -49.33
CA SER A 427 -40.78 20.37 -49.78
C SER A 427 -42.16 20.81 -50.25
#